data_AF-A0A4S2GXV7-F1
#
_entry.id   AF-A0A4S2GXV7-F1
#
_cell.length_a   1.000
_cell.length_b   1.000
_cell.length_c   1.000
_cell.angle_alpha   90.00
_cell.angle_beta   90.00
_cell.angle_gamma   90.00
#
_symmetry.space_group_name_H-M   'P 1'
#
loop_
_entity.id
_entity.type
_entity.pdbx_description
1 polymer ?
#
loop_
_entity_poly.entity_id
_entity_poly.type
_entity_poly.pdbx_seq_one_letter_code
_entity_poly.pdbx_strand_id
1 'polypeptide(L)'
;MTFLLQPVKNDEPALAGAPMIGAAQKLLAYLAEHDAIGLTKGKAFQRKFVHWAAAEFDWPGWEEDKLFLVDKVLNEYDFPPLEALHFVLLKLKLIRHYKLTCRLTKAGREVAGKSGDLFNLMAPFWLFEIDHAASSRMPEPRLGNWDVFLGVLNTEAANGVTCGALREILYGPPDAGQPYDRTPGMIWSQVLQPLCWMGLLAETMSDDRQHFAERVYTTTSLWSEAFLFPLDGQVGLVTLH
;
A
#
# COMPACT_ATOMS: atom_id res chain seq x y z
N MET A 1 5.66 4.10 -22.34
CA MET A 1 5.05 5.29 -21.70
C MET A 1 5.58 5.33 -20.30
N THR A 2 6.20 6.44 -19.88
CA THR A 2 6.76 6.55 -18.53
C THR A 2 5.78 7.36 -17.69
N PHE A 3 5.30 6.76 -16.61
CA PHE A 3 4.38 7.39 -15.67
C PHE A 3 5.23 8.16 -14.66
N LEU A 4 4.82 9.39 -14.34
CA LEU A 4 5.51 10.20 -13.36
C LEU A 4 4.57 10.46 -12.19
N LEU A 5 5.04 10.10 -10.99
CA LEU A 5 4.43 10.60 -9.77
C LEU A 5 4.66 12.11 -9.70
N GLN A 6 3.58 12.87 -9.53
CA GLN A 6 3.64 14.30 -9.30
C GLN A 6 3.60 14.59 -7.80
N PRO A 7 4.25 15.70 -7.36
CA PRO A 7 4.16 16.11 -5.96
C PRO A 7 2.73 16.46 -5.57
N VAL A 8 2.20 15.74 -4.57
CA VAL A 8 0.89 16.01 -3.95
C VAL A 8 1.06 17.05 -2.85
N LYS A 9 0.12 17.99 -2.74
CA LYS A 9 0.15 19.07 -1.73
C LYS A 9 -0.26 18.57 -0.34
N ASN A 10 0.18 19.26 0.70
CA ASN A 10 -0.13 18.90 2.09
C ASN A 10 -1.60 19.10 2.48
N ASP A 11 -2.33 19.92 1.74
CA ASP A 11 -3.76 20.18 1.94
C ASP A 11 -4.66 19.35 1.00
N GLU A 12 -4.09 18.37 0.26
CA GLU A 12 -4.86 17.51 -0.64
C GLU A 12 -5.85 16.63 0.14
N PRO A 13 -7.17 16.86 0.02
CA PRO A 13 -8.17 16.09 0.78
C PRO A 13 -8.18 14.60 0.44
N ALA A 14 -7.80 14.21 -0.78
CA ALA A 14 -7.79 12.81 -1.20
C ALA A 14 -6.80 11.95 -0.40
N LEU A 15 -5.79 12.55 0.24
CA LEU A 15 -4.86 11.86 1.13
C LEU A 15 -5.54 11.28 2.38
N ALA A 16 -6.75 11.72 2.74
CA ALA A 16 -7.53 11.11 3.81
C ALA A 16 -7.86 9.63 3.51
N GLY A 17 -7.91 9.24 2.24
CA GLY A 17 -8.10 7.86 1.79
C GLY A 17 -6.83 7.02 1.70
N ALA A 18 -5.67 7.54 2.12
CA ALA A 18 -4.38 6.84 2.06
C ALA A 18 -4.00 6.25 3.43
N PRO A 19 -4.36 4.99 3.75
CA PRO A 19 -4.21 4.42 5.09
C PRO A 19 -2.75 4.39 5.55
N MET A 20 -1.79 4.14 4.64
CA MET A 20 -0.37 4.17 4.98
C MET A 20 0.11 5.55 5.41
N ILE A 21 -0.43 6.62 4.81
CA ILE A 21 -0.08 8.00 5.16
C ILE A 21 -0.70 8.38 6.51
N GLY A 22 -1.98 8.07 6.71
CA GLY A 22 -2.65 8.31 8.00
C GLY A 22 -1.97 7.57 9.15
N ALA A 23 -1.62 6.29 8.96
CA ALA A 23 -0.88 5.50 9.94
C ALA A 23 0.54 6.03 10.18
N ALA A 24 1.24 6.50 9.14
CA ALA A 24 2.54 7.15 9.28
C ALA A 24 2.44 8.39 10.17
N GLN A 25 1.44 9.27 9.93
CA GLN A 25 1.23 10.47 10.75
C GLN A 25 0.98 10.10 12.21
N LYS A 26 0.10 9.13 12.48
CA LYS A 26 -0.20 8.64 13.84
C LYS A 26 1.06 8.10 14.53
N LEU A 27 1.85 7.26 13.85
CA LEU A 27 3.08 6.70 14.40
C LEU A 27 4.14 7.78 14.70
N LEU A 28 4.35 8.71 13.77
CA LEU A 28 5.33 9.80 13.96
C LEU A 28 4.88 10.77 15.07
N ALA A 29 3.58 11.04 15.18
CA ALA A 29 3.00 11.81 16.29
C ALA A 29 3.18 11.10 17.63
N TYR A 30 2.92 9.78 17.70
CA TYR A 30 3.17 8.97 18.89
C TYR A 30 4.64 9.07 19.34
N LEU A 31 5.59 8.96 18.40
CA LEU A 31 7.01 9.12 18.73
C LEU A 31 7.40 10.55 19.13
N ALA A 32 6.69 11.57 18.63
CA ALA A 32 6.90 12.95 19.02
C ALA A 32 6.42 13.21 20.46
N GLU A 33 5.37 12.53 20.90
CA GLU A 33 4.79 12.62 22.24
C GLU A 33 5.51 11.74 23.28
N HIS A 34 5.86 10.51 22.91
CA HIS A 34 6.38 9.49 23.84
C HIS A 34 7.89 9.24 23.75
N ASP A 35 8.61 10.03 22.93
CA ASP A 35 10.05 9.94 22.61
C ASP A 35 10.55 8.66 21.91
N ALA A 36 9.98 7.51 22.25
CA ALA A 36 10.46 6.22 21.80
C ALA A 36 9.37 5.13 21.85
N ILE A 37 9.47 4.19 20.92
CA ILE A 37 8.75 2.92 20.95
C ILE A 37 9.73 1.80 21.30
N GLY A 38 9.37 0.92 22.23
CA GLY A 38 10.19 -0.24 22.57
C GLY A 38 10.27 -1.25 21.43
N LEU A 39 11.45 -1.83 21.21
CA LEU A 39 11.70 -2.91 20.25
C LEU A 39 12.04 -4.21 20.96
N THR A 40 11.71 -5.33 20.32
CA THR A 40 12.18 -6.66 20.71
C THR A 40 13.66 -6.82 20.34
N LYS A 41 14.29 -7.93 20.78
CA LYS A 41 15.66 -8.27 20.36
C LYS A 41 15.78 -8.41 18.83
N GLY A 42 14.73 -8.91 18.18
CA GLY A 42 14.60 -9.02 16.73
C GLY A 42 14.26 -7.71 16.03
N LYS A 43 14.30 -6.57 16.73
CA LYS A 43 13.98 -5.23 16.21
C LYS A 43 12.54 -5.00 15.78
N ALA A 44 11.65 -5.95 16.06
CA ALA A 44 10.23 -5.75 15.89
C ALA A 44 9.64 -4.81 16.96
N PHE A 45 8.56 -4.10 16.68
CA PHE A 45 7.84 -3.32 17.69
C PHE A 45 7.34 -4.22 18.83
N GLN A 46 7.45 -3.72 20.06
CA GLN A 46 6.91 -4.43 21.21
C GLN A 46 5.38 -4.41 21.18
N ARG A 47 4.80 -5.50 21.68
CA ARG A 47 3.36 -5.75 21.76
C ARG A 47 2.52 -4.56 22.21
N LYS A 48 2.95 -3.83 23.24
CA LYS A 48 2.21 -2.66 23.74
C LYS A 48 1.94 -1.64 22.63
N PHE A 49 2.94 -1.39 21.78
CA PHE A 49 2.77 -0.49 20.64
C PHE A 49 1.97 -1.13 19.51
N VAL A 50 2.15 -2.44 19.26
CA VAL A 50 1.37 -3.16 18.24
C VAL A 50 -0.12 -3.09 18.55
N HIS A 51 -0.52 -3.28 19.81
CA HIS A 51 -1.92 -3.20 20.25
C HIS A 51 -2.46 -1.79 20.10
N TRP A 52 -1.67 -0.77 20.46
CA TRP A 52 -2.03 0.63 20.20
C TRP A 52 -2.21 0.90 18.71
N ALA A 53 -1.30 0.43 17.86
CA ALA A 53 -1.39 0.63 16.42
C ALA A 53 -2.61 -0.06 15.81
N ALA A 54 -2.96 -1.27 16.28
CA ALA A 54 -4.15 -1.98 15.84
C ALA A 54 -5.43 -1.19 16.13
N ALA A 55 -5.54 -0.62 17.33
CA ALA A 55 -6.68 0.21 17.73
C ALA A 55 -6.74 1.54 16.97
N GLU A 56 -5.58 2.16 16.69
CA GLU A 56 -5.54 3.53 16.17
C GLU A 56 -5.48 3.61 14.65
N PHE A 57 -4.93 2.64 13.94
CA PHE A 57 -4.66 2.82 12.50
C PHE A 57 -5.92 2.73 11.63
N ASP A 58 -6.95 2.02 12.07
CA ASP A 58 -8.19 1.77 11.31
C ASP A 58 -7.87 1.32 9.87
N TRP A 59 -6.97 0.33 9.75
CA TRP A 59 -6.44 -0.08 8.46
C TRP A 59 -7.43 -1.02 7.75
N PRO A 60 -7.92 -0.70 6.53
CA PRO A 60 -8.93 -1.51 5.86
C PRO A 60 -8.49 -2.96 5.66
N GLY A 61 -9.24 -3.92 6.21
CA GLY A 61 -8.93 -5.35 6.18
C GLY A 61 -7.99 -5.84 7.30
N TRP A 62 -7.46 -4.94 8.13
CA TRP A 62 -6.68 -5.23 9.33
C TRP A 62 -7.18 -4.38 10.51
N GLU A 63 -8.51 -4.25 10.60
CA GLU A 63 -9.17 -3.61 11.74
C GLU A 63 -8.85 -4.39 13.03
N GLU A 64 -8.87 -3.69 14.18
CA GLU A 64 -8.46 -4.28 15.47
C GLU A 64 -9.22 -5.59 15.78
N ASP A 65 -10.53 -5.58 15.60
CA ASP A 65 -11.38 -6.75 15.84
C ASP A 65 -11.00 -7.93 14.93
N LYS A 66 -10.76 -7.67 13.63
CA LYS A 66 -10.32 -8.70 12.68
C LYS A 66 -8.95 -9.28 13.03
N LEU A 67 -8.00 -8.45 13.47
CA LEU A 67 -6.69 -8.92 13.91
C LEU A 67 -6.81 -9.87 15.12
N PHE A 68 -7.64 -9.52 16.10
CA PHE A 68 -7.86 -10.34 17.29
C PHE A 68 -8.74 -11.58 17.08
N LEU A 69 -9.46 -11.69 15.95
CA LEU A 69 -10.12 -12.95 15.57
C LEU A 69 -9.11 -14.06 15.28
N VAL A 70 -7.94 -13.71 14.75
CA VAL A 70 -6.88 -14.67 14.37
C VAL A 70 -5.94 -14.93 15.54
N ASP A 71 -5.49 -13.87 16.20
CA ASP A 71 -4.45 -13.95 17.22
C ASP A 71 -4.92 -13.36 18.55
N LYS A 72 -4.88 -14.17 19.62
CA LYS A 72 -5.21 -13.70 20.98
C LYS A 72 -4.24 -12.62 21.47
N VAL A 73 -3.05 -12.56 20.88
CA VAL A 73 -1.94 -11.73 21.33
C VAL A 73 -1.13 -11.28 20.11
N LEU A 74 -1.36 -10.06 19.66
CA LEU A 74 -0.67 -9.50 18.48
C LEU A 74 0.81 -9.20 18.75
N ASN A 75 1.65 -9.58 17.79
CA ASN A 75 3.02 -9.09 17.58
C ASN A 75 3.09 -8.41 16.21
N GLU A 76 4.20 -7.76 15.88
CA GLU A 76 4.29 -6.97 14.63
C GLU A 76 4.06 -7.81 13.36
N TYR A 77 4.60 -9.04 13.31
CA TYR A 77 4.42 -9.95 12.17
C TYR A 77 2.97 -10.42 11.99
N ASP A 78 2.14 -10.26 13.02
CA ASP A 78 0.70 -10.57 12.98
C ASP A 78 -0.10 -9.37 12.42
N PHE A 79 0.56 -8.21 12.22
CA PHE A 79 -0.02 -7.00 11.63
C PHE A 79 0.82 -6.51 10.42
N PRO A 80 0.71 -7.16 9.25
CA PRO A 80 1.56 -6.90 8.09
C PRO A 80 1.62 -5.43 7.62
N PRO A 81 0.52 -4.65 7.62
CA PRO A 81 0.60 -3.21 7.36
C PRO A 81 1.53 -2.43 8.29
N LEU A 82 1.55 -2.75 9.58
CA LEU A 82 2.45 -2.12 10.55
C LEU A 82 3.91 -2.50 10.26
N GLU A 83 4.19 -3.77 9.96
CA GLU A 83 5.53 -4.23 9.58
C GLU A 83 6.03 -3.48 8.34
N ALA A 84 5.19 -3.37 7.30
CA ALA A 84 5.51 -2.64 6.08
C ALA A 84 5.77 -1.15 6.36
N LEU A 85 4.91 -0.51 7.16
CA LEU A 85 5.09 0.89 7.55
C LEU A 85 6.40 1.10 8.33
N HIS A 86 6.69 0.23 9.29
CA HIS A 86 7.94 0.26 10.05
C HIS A 86 9.16 0.18 9.11
N PHE A 87 9.13 -0.76 8.16
CA PHE A 87 10.18 -0.90 7.16
C PHE A 87 10.37 0.37 6.32
N VAL A 88 9.29 0.91 5.75
CA VAL A 88 9.33 2.12 4.91
C VAL A 88 9.90 3.31 5.68
N LEU A 89 9.37 3.61 6.86
CA LEU A 89 9.82 4.75 7.66
C LEU A 89 11.29 4.62 8.07
N LEU A 90 11.74 3.39 8.36
CA LEU A 90 13.14 3.12 8.71
C LEU A 90 14.07 3.30 7.50
N LYS A 91 13.68 2.80 6.32
CA LYS A 91 14.46 2.93 5.08
C LYS A 91 14.58 4.37 4.62
N LEU A 92 13.51 5.15 4.76
CA LEU A 92 13.49 6.58 4.49
C LEU A 92 14.12 7.42 5.61
N LYS A 93 14.63 6.79 6.68
CA LYS A 93 15.29 7.43 7.83
C LYS A 93 14.40 8.47 8.53
N LEU A 94 13.09 8.32 8.47
CA LEU A 94 12.12 9.13 9.23
C LEU A 94 12.10 8.69 10.70
N ILE A 95 12.37 7.40 10.93
CA ILE A 95 12.64 6.81 12.23
C ILE A 95 14.01 6.15 12.24
N ARG A 96 14.51 5.82 13.43
CA ARG A 96 15.75 5.07 13.60
C ARG A 96 15.68 4.12 14.77
N HIS A 97 16.41 3.01 14.67
CA HIS A 97 16.65 2.14 15.82
C HIS A 97 17.83 2.64 16.65
N TYR A 98 17.65 2.70 17.96
CA TYR A 98 18.69 3.02 18.93
C TYR A 98 18.44 2.27 20.24
N LYS A 99 19.42 1.47 20.70
CA LYS A 99 19.35 0.72 21.98
C LYS A 99 17.98 0.04 22.25
N LEU A 100 17.53 -0.83 21.34
CA LEU A 100 16.23 -1.53 21.41
C LEU A 100 15.02 -0.59 21.53
N THR A 101 15.15 0.63 21.02
CA THR A 101 14.03 1.55 20.84
C THR A 101 14.00 2.03 19.40
N CYS A 102 12.81 2.32 18.89
CA CYS A 102 12.59 3.12 17.70
C CYS A 102 12.38 4.56 18.13
N ARG A 103 13.00 5.51 17.42
CA ARG A 103 12.97 6.93 17.75
C ARG A 103 12.76 7.76 16.50
N LEU A 104 12.07 8.89 16.67
CA LEU A 104 11.87 9.89 15.63
C LEU A 104 13.20 10.56 15.25
N THR A 105 13.46 10.76 13.95
CA THR A 105 14.59 11.56 13.47
C THR A 105 14.21 13.03 13.28
N LYS A 106 15.19 13.89 12.99
CA LYS A 106 14.90 15.28 12.64
C LYS A 106 14.04 15.36 11.37
N ALA A 107 14.40 14.59 10.34
CA ALA A 107 13.64 14.51 9.09
C ALA A 107 12.20 14.02 9.33
N GLY A 108 12.03 12.96 10.13
CA GLY A 108 10.69 12.47 10.49
C GLY A 108 9.83 13.53 11.19
N ARG A 109 10.43 14.32 12.09
CA ARG A 109 9.72 15.41 12.79
C ARG A 109 9.28 16.54 11.85
N GLU A 110 10.08 16.84 10.83
CA GLU A 110 9.78 17.91 9.86
C GLU A 110 8.59 17.59 8.94
N VAL A 111 8.27 16.30 8.77
CA VAL A 111 7.19 15.82 7.87
C VAL A 111 6.02 15.17 8.61
N ALA A 112 6.11 14.91 9.92
CA ALA A 112 5.07 14.19 10.68
C ALA A 112 3.64 14.74 10.54
N GLY A 113 3.50 16.07 10.42
CA GLY A 113 2.22 16.75 10.24
C GLY A 113 1.89 17.14 8.79
N LYS A 114 2.65 16.63 7.81
CA LYS A 114 2.60 17.05 6.41
C LYS A 114 2.30 15.85 5.52
N SER A 115 1.02 15.57 5.31
CA SER A 115 0.54 14.37 4.60
C SER A 115 1.06 14.30 3.16
N GLY A 116 1.08 15.41 2.43
CA GLY A 116 1.62 15.50 1.07
C GLY A 116 3.12 15.24 1.03
N ASP A 117 3.90 15.85 1.93
CA ASP A 117 5.34 15.61 2.03
C ASP A 117 5.64 14.13 2.37
N LEU A 118 4.86 13.52 3.28
CA LEU A 118 4.96 12.10 3.59
C LEU A 118 4.63 11.24 2.37
N PHE A 119 3.52 11.52 1.67
CA PHE A 119 3.15 10.81 0.45
C PHE A 119 4.25 10.90 -0.60
N ASN A 120 4.79 12.10 -0.85
CA ASN A 120 5.83 12.34 -1.86
C ASN A 120 7.15 11.64 -1.54
N LEU A 121 7.44 11.38 -0.25
CA LEU A 121 8.60 10.60 0.17
C LEU A 121 8.33 9.09 0.12
N MET A 122 7.14 8.66 0.54
CA MET A 122 6.81 7.26 0.72
C MET A 122 6.37 6.57 -0.57
N ALA A 123 5.54 7.20 -1.39
CA ALA A 123 4.96 6.59 -2.59
C ALA A 123 6.02 6.11 -3.60
N PRO A 124 7.06 6.89 -3.96
CA PRO A 124 8.06 6.44 -4.92
C PRO A 124 8.83 5.21 -4.42
N PHE A 125 9.24 5.23 -3.15
CA PHE A 125 9.96 4.12 -2.52
C PHE A 125 9.07 2.88 -2.40
N TRP A 126 7.87 3.06 -1.85
CA TRP A 126 6.93 1.97 -1.60
C TRP A 126 6.47 1.29 -2.89
N LEU A 127 6.11 2.04 -3.92
CA LEU A 127 5.60 1.46 -5.15
C LEU A 127 6.74 0.90 -6.01
N PHE A 128 7.82 1.66 -6.22
CA PHE A 128 8.75 1.36 -7.31
C PHE A 128 10.09 0.78 -6.88
N GLU A 129 10.51 0.96 -5.62
CA GLU A 129 11.80 0.44 -5.14
C GLU A 129 11.67 -0.87 -4.35
N ILE A 130 10.50 -1.14 -3.78
CA ILE A 130 10.25 -2.37 -3.00
C ILE A 130 9.94 -3.56 -3.91
N ASP A 131 10.51 -4.70 -3.56
CA ASP A 131 10.13 -5.99 -4.11
C ASP A 131 8.92 -6.56 -3.37
N HIS A 132 7.72 -6.28 -3.87
CA HIS A 132 6.50 -6.80 -3.24
C HIS A 132 6.35 -8.33 -3.37
N ALA A 133 7.10 -8.99 -4.25
CA ALA A 133 7.13 -10.45 -4.32
C ALA A 133 7.91 -11.07 -3.14
N ALA A 134 8.84 -10.31 -2.54
CA ALA A 134 9.71 -10.82 -1.48
C ALA A 134 8.97 -11.11 -0.16
N SER A 135 7.76 -10.60 0.01
CA SER A 135 6.89 -10.92 1.15
C SER A 135 6.17 -12.27 1.01
N SER A 136 6.18 -12.86 -0.19
CA SER A 136 5.54 -14.16 -0.42
C SER A 136 6.29 -15.27 0.32
N ARG A 137 5.53 -16.17 0.95
CA ARG A 137 6.06 -17.40 1.57
C ARG A 137 6.50 -18.43 0.53
N MET A 138 6.19 -18.20 -0.73
CA MET A 138 6.52 -19.08 -1.85
C MET A 138 7.45 -18.31 -2.81
N PRO A 139 8.35 -19.01 -3.53
CA PRO A 139 9.12 -18.37 -4.59
C PRO A 139 8.17 -17.88 -5.68
N GLU A 140 7.98 -16.57 -5.78
CA GLU A 140 7.14 -15.92 -6.77
C GLU A 140 7.98 -15.01 -7.67
N PRO A 141 7.80 -15.06 -9.00
CA PRO A 141 8.43 -14.09 -9.86
C PRO A 141 7.81 -12.70 -9.64
N ARG A 142 8.60 -11.67 -9.89
CA ARG A 142 8.07 -10.32 -10.06
C ARG A 142 7.20 -10.28 -11.31
N LEU A 143 5.98 -9.77 -11.18
CA LEU A 143 4.96 -9.89 -12.21
C LEU A 143 5.16 -9.01 -13.46
N GLY A 144 5.92 -7.92 -13.38
CA GLY A 144 6.14 -7.07 -14.56
C GLY A 144 6.60 -5.65 -14.27
N ASN A 145 6.36 -4.76 -15.25
CA ASN A 145 6.71 -3.35 -15.19
C ASN A 145 5.50 -2.52 -14.72
N TRP A 146 5.72 -1.66 -13.72
CA TRP A 146 4.75 -0.68 -13.23
C TRP A 146 4.12 0.17 -14.32
N ASP A 147 4.85 0.54 -15.39
CA ASP A 147 4.27 1.29 -16.51
C ASP A 147 3.09 0.55 -17.15
N VAL A 148 3.16 -0.78 -17.28
CA VAL A 148 2.07 -1.57 -17.86
C VAL A 148 0.88 -1.61 -16.90
N PHE A 149 1.13 -1.87 -15.62
CA PHE A 149 0.07 -1.94 -14.61
C PHE A 149 -0.66 -0.60 -14.47
N LEU A 150 0.08 0.50 -14.37
CA LEU A 150 -0.51 1.84 -14.24
C LEU A 150 -1.31 2.23 -15.49
N GLY A 151 -0.83 1.87 -16.69
CA GLY A 151 -1.56 2.13 -17.94
C GLY A 151 -2.89 1.37 -18.04
N VAL A 152 -2.88 0.08 -17.69
CA VAL A 152 -4.10 -0.74 -17.66
C VAL A 152 -5.06 -0.22 -16.59
N LEU A 153 -4.58 0.00 -15.37
CA LEU A 153 -5.41 0.48 -14.26
C LEU A 153 -6.02 1.85 -14.53
N ASN A 154 -5.29 2.76 -15.19
CA ASN A 154 -5.82 4.08 -15.54
C ASN A 154 -7.11 4.00 -16.38
N THR A 155 -7.24 2.97 -17.22
CA THR A 155 -8.40 2.79 -18.09
C THR A 155 -9.42 1.87 -17.44
N GLU A 156 -8.99 0.68 -17.02
CA GLU A 156 -9.90 -0.39 -16.59
C GLU A 156 -10.46 -0.13 -15.19
N ALA A 157 -9.66 0.42 -14.27
CA ALA A 157 -10.12 0.69 -12.91
C ALA A 157 -10.90 2.00 -12.77
N ALA A 158 -11.05 2.81 -13.83
CA ALA A 158 -11.81 4.07 -13.75
C ALA A 158 -13.28 3.86 -13.34
N ASN A 159 -13.88 2.74 -13.75
CA ASN A 159 -15.27 2.37 -13.41
C ASN A 159 -15.36 1.09 -12.55
N GLY A 160 -14.23 0.63 -12.01
CA GLY A 160 -14.14 -0.64 -11.29
C GLY A 160 -13.72 -1.80 -12.18
N VAL A 161 -12.66 -2.51 -11.77
CA VAL A 161 -12.17 -3.73 -12.42
C VAL A 161 -11.94 -4.83 -11.40
N THR A 162 -12.24 -6.07 -11.74
CA THR A 162 -11.91 -7.21 -10.88
C THR A 162 -10.46 -7.62 -11.05
N CYS A 163 -9.84 -8.18 -10.00
CA CYS A 163 -8.49 -8.74 -10.14
C CYS A 163 -8.43 -9.88 -11.17
N GLY A 164 -9.52 -10.66 -11.30
CA GLY A 164 -9.65 -11.69 -12.34
C GLY A 164 -9.66 -11.11 -13.75
N ALA A 165 -10.40 -10.03 -13.99
CA ALA A 165 -10.38 -9.34 -15.29
C ALA A 165 -8.98 -8.76 -15.60
N LEU A 166 -8.33 -8.16 -14.61
CA LEU A 166 -6.94 -7.68 -14.75
C LEU A 166 -5.99 -8.82 -15.12
N ARG A 167 -6.13 -9.99 -14.48
CA ARG A 167 -5.35 -11.18 -14.84
C ARG A 167 -5.54 -11.54 -16.30
N GLU A 168 -6.77 -11.55 -16.79
CA GLU A 168 -7.06 -11.87 -18.19
C GLU A 168 -6.48 -10.85 -19.18
N ILE A 169 -6.61 -9.57 -18.87
CA ILE A 169 -6.07 -8.47 -19.69
C ILE A 169 -4.54 -8.52 -19.76
N LEU A 170 -3.87 -8.80 -18.62
CA LEU A 170 -2.41 -8.74 -18.51
C LEU A 170 -1.72 -10.05 -18.95
N TYR A 171 -2.37 -11.20 -18.74
CA TYR A 171 -1.73 -12.52 -18.89
C TYR A 171 -2.55 -13.53 -19.72
N GLY A 172 -3.67 -13.11 -20.31
CA GLY A 172 -4.58 -13.99 -21.07
C GLY A 172 -5.46 -14.86 -20.16
N PRO A 173 -6.22 -15.84 -20.69
CA PRO A 173 -7.03 -16.73 -19.87
C PRO A 173 -6.19 -17.72 -19.05
N PRO A 174 -6.71 -18.24 -17.92
CA PRO A 174 -6.02 -19.26 -17.15
C PRO A 174 -5.82 -20.54 -17.93
N ASP A 175 -4.69 -21.21 -17.66
CA ASP A 175 -4.40 -22.51 -18.24
C ASP A 175 -5.42 -23.53 -17.72
N ALA A 176 -6.25 -24.05 -18.61
CA ALA A 176 -7.29 -25.02 -18.29
C ALA A 176 -6.73 -26.32 -17.69
N GLY A 177 -5.44 -26.60 -17.86
CA GLY A 177 -4.74 -27.73 -17.24
C GLY A 177 -4.25 -27.50 -15.82
N GLN A 178 -4.27 -26.26 -15.30
CA GLN A 178 -3.81 -25.95 -13.96
C GLN A 178 -4.98 -25.88 -12.96
N PRO A 179 -4.94 -26.67 -11.87
CA PRO A 179 -6.05 -26.72 -10.92
C PRO A 179 -6.19 -25.44 -10.09
N TYR A 180 -5.16 -24.59 -10.04
CA TYR A 180 -5.19 -23.33 -9.30
C TYR A 180 -4.33 -22.27 -9.96
N ASP A 181 -4.96 -21.15 -10.31
CA ASP A 181 -4.28 -19.98 -10.84
C ASP A 181 -3.90 -19.01 -9.72
N ARG A 182 -2.60 -18.87 -9.46
CA ARG A 182 -2.06 -18.00 -8.40
C ARG A 182 -1.96 -16.53 -8.83
N THR A 183 -2.03 -16.27 -10.12
CA THR A 183 -1.79 -14.95 -10.71
C THR A 183 -2.63 -13.85 -10.09
N PRO A 184 -3.94 -14.02 -9.80
CA PRO A 184 -4.73 -13.00 -9.10
C PRO A 184 -4.20 -12.64 -7.72
N GLY A 185 -3.73 -13.62 -6.94
CA GLY A 185 -3.13 -13.37 -5.63
C GLY A 185 -1.81 -12.61 -5.74
N MET A 186 -1.02 -12.89 -6.77
CA MET A 186 0.23 -12.18 -7.05
C MET A 186 -0.03 -10.74 -7.53
N ILE A 187 -1.03 -10.52 -8.40
CA ILE A 187 -1.42 -9.17 -8.85
C ILE A 187 -1.89 -8.36 -7.64
N TRP A 188 -2.68 -8.99 -6.76
CA TRP A 188 -3.12 -8.36 -5.54
C TRP A 188 -1.96 -7.93 -4.65
N SER A 189 -1.06 -8.85 -4.26
CA SER A 189 0.02 -8.55 -3.33
C SER A 189 1.09 -7.62 -3.92
N GLN A 190 1.39 -7.76 -5.22
CA GLN A 190 2.50 -7.03 -5.85
C GLN A 190 2.10 -5.67 -6.43
N VAL A 191 0.81 -5.44 -6.70
CA VAL A 191 0.34 -4.24 -7.42
C VAL A 191 -0.84 -3.58 -6.71
N LEU A 192 -1.96 -4.30 -6.53
CA LEU A 192 -3.22 -3.68 -6.10
C LEU A 192 -3.18 -3.26 -4.64
N GLN A 193 -2.72 -4.13 -3.74
CA GLN A 193 -2.60 -3.81 -2.33
C GLN A 193 -1.63 -2.63 -2.09
N PRO A 194 -0.42 -2.60 -2.67
CA PRO A 194 0.45 -1.42 -2.56
C PRO A 194 -0.21 -0.10 -2.97
N LEU A 195 -0.99 -0.10 -4.06
CA LEU A 195 -1.74 1.07 -4.52
C LEU A 195 -2.90 1.44 -3.59
N CYS A 196 -3.65 0.45 -3.07
CA CYS A 196 -4.71 0.67 -2.09
C CYS A 196 -4.16 1.28 -0.80
N TRP A 197 -3.01 0.78 -0.33
CA TRP A 197 -2.37 1.28 0.89
C TRP A 197 -1.91 2.74 0.77
N MET A 198 -1.54 3.16 -0.44
CA MET A 198 -1.22 4.56 -0.75
C MET A 198 -2.46 5.42 -1.07
N GLY A 199 -3.67 4.85 -1.02
CA GLY A 199 -4.92 5.56 -1.33
C GLY A 199 -5.14 5.85 -2.81
N LEU A 200 -4.38 5.23 -3.71
CA LEU A 200 -4.46 5.44 -5.16
C LEU A 200 -5.57 4.59 -5.81
N LEU A 201 -5.87 3.45 -5.20
CA LEU A 201 -7.01 2.60 -5.52
C LEU A 201 -7.89 2.41 -4.29
N ALA A 202 -9.18 2.22 -4.51
CA ALA A 202 -10.11 1.73 -3.51
C ALA A 202 -10.50 0.29 -3.83
N GLU A 203 -10.36 -0.60 -2.85
CA GLU A 203 -10.85 -1.98 -2.91
C GLU A 203 -12.30 -2.03 -2.41
N THR A 204 -13.19 -2.67 -3.17
CA THR A 204 -14.56 -2.94 -2.77
C THR A 204 -14.77 -4.44 -2.70
N MET A 205 -15.22 -4.91 -1.54
CA MET A 205 -15.52 -6.30 -1.26
C MET A 205 -16.99 -6.44 -0.83
N SER A 206 -17.63 -7.53 -1.25
CA SER A 206 -18.99 -7.88 -0.83
C SER A 206 -19.00 -8.73 0.45
N ASP A 207 -17.90 -9.43 0.72
CA ASP A 207 -17.65 -10.25 1.93
C ASP A 207 -16.13 -10.25 2.20
N ASP A 208 -15.73 -10.25 3.48
CA ASP A 208 -14.33 -10.31 3.92
C ASP A 208 -13.60 -11.57 3.40
N ARG A 209 -14.36 -12.64 3.11
CA ARG A 209 -13.82 -13.91 2.57
C ARG A 209 -13.80 -13.99 1.05
N GLN A 210 -14.14 -12.89 0.36
CA GLN A 210 -14.20 -12.86 -1.08
C GLN A 210 -12.83 -13.17 -1.71
N HIS A 211 -12.84 -14.09 -2.67
CA HIS A 211 -11.65 -14.53 -3.38
C HIS A 211 -11.01 -13.35 -4.12
N PHE A 212 -9.68 -13.25 -4.14
CA PHE A 212 -8.96 -12.11 -4.72
C PHE A 212 -9.42 -11.77 -6.14
N ALA A 213 -9.67 -12.80 -6.96
CA ALA A 213 -10.12 -12.64 -8.35
C ALA A 213 -11.45 -11.87 -8.49
N GLU A 214 -12.31 -11.90 -7.47
CA GLU A 214 -13.65 -11.30 -7.51
C GLU A 214 -13.70 -9.89 -6.88
N ARG A 215 -12.64 -9.49 -6.18
CA ARG A 215 -12.55 -8.17 -5.56
C ARG A 215 -12.45 -7.09 -6.62
N VAL A 216 -13.15 -5.98 -6.42
CA VAL A 216 -13.24 -4.87 -7.37
C VAL A 216 -12.36 -3.71 -6.93
N TYR A 217 -11.62 -3.11 -7.86
CA TYR A 217 -10.71 -2.00 -7.61
C TYR A 217 -11.10 -0.81 -8.48
N THR A 218 -11.18 0.37 -7.87
CA THR A 218 -11.51 1.61 -8.57
C THR A 218 -10.42 2.66 -8.32
N THR A 219 -10.09 3.50 -9.31
CA THR A 219 -9.21 4.65 -9.08
C THR A 219 -9.86 5.64 -8.12
N THR A 220 -9.06 6.23 -7.22
CA THR A 220 -9.54 7.27 -6.29
C THR A 220 -9.31 8.66 -6.90
N SER A 221 -9.81 9.71 -6.25
CA SER A 221 -9.45 11.08 -6.63
C SER A 221 -7.95 11.36 -6.49
N LEU A 222 -7.25 10.66 -5.58
CA LEU A 222 -5.80 10.81 -5.42
C LEU A 222 -5.03 10.29 -6.64
N TRP A 223 -5.58 9.35 -7.41
CA TRP A 223 -4.96 8.83 -8.62
C TRP A 223 -4.64 9.95 -9.62
N SER A 224 -5.62 10.80 -9.90
CA SER A 224 -5.48 11.91 -10.86
C SER A 224 -4.59 13.05 -10.34
N GLU A 225 -4.47 13.21 -9.02
CA GLU A 225 -3.56 14.19 -8.42
C GLU A 225 -2.11 13.69 -8.37
N ALA A 226 -1.93 12.39 -8.17
CA ALA A 226 -0.61 11.79 -7.97
C ALA A 226 0.06 11.37 -9.27
N PHE A 227 -0.68 11.10 -10.36
CA PHE A 227 -0.11 10.63 -11.62
C PHE A 227 -0.37 11.59 -12.78
N LEU A 228 0.66 11.78 -13.60
CA LEU A 228 0.53 12.38 -14.93
C LEU A 228 0.65 11.31 -16.00
N PHE A 229 -0.39 11.16 -16.84
CA PHE A 229 -0.37 10.20 -17.93
C PHE A 229 0.04 10.87 -19.26
N PRO A 230 0.94 10.25 -20.04
CA PRO A 230 1.41 10.83 -21.31
C PRO A 230 0.32 11.14 -22.35
N LEU A 231 -0.89 10.57 -22.20
CA LEU A 231 -2.02 10.74 -23.11
C LEU A 231 -3.07 11.77 -22.65
N ASP A 232 -2.95 12.33 -21.44
CA ASP A 232 -3.94 13.31 -20.94
C ASP A 232 -3.95 14.62 -21.76
N GLY A 233 -2.93 14.83 -22.59
CA GLY A 233 -2.85 15.92 -23.58
C GLY A 233 -3.10 15.51 -25.05
N GLN A 234 -3.42 14.24 -25.34
CA GLN A 234 -3.60 13.71 -26.69
C GLN A 234 -4.80 12.76 -26.81
N VAL A 235 -5.98 13.14 -26.30
CA VAL A 235 -7.23 12.46 -26.66
C VAL A 235 -7.80 13.10 -27.94
N GLY A 236 -7.10 12.86 -29.05
CA GLY A 236 -7.70 12.88 -30.37
C GLY A 236 -8.12 11.45 -30.70
N LEU A 237 -9.42 11.19 -30.70
CA LEU A 237 -10.10 9.95 -31.10
C LEU A 237 -9.29 9.10 -32.08
N VAL A 238 -8.86 7.91 -31.65
CA VAL A 238 -8.57 6.81 -32.59
C VAL A 238 -9.65 5.77 -32.39
N THR A 239 -10.69 5.89 -33.20
CA THR A 239 -11.67 4.83 -33.44
C THR A 239 -10.95 3.69 -34.14
N LEU A 240 -10.85 2.53 -33.51
CA LEU A 240 -10.39 1.31 -34.18
C LEU A 240 -11.58 0.75 -34.99
N HIS A 241 -11.42 0.73 -36.31
CA HIS A 241 -12.27 0.01 -37.26
C HIS A 241 -11.91 -1.47 -37.31
#